data_AF-A0A9P5BXM6-F1
#
_entry.id   AF-A0A9P5BXM6-F1
#
_cell.length_a   1.000
_cell.length_b   1.000
_cell.length_c   1.000
_cell.angle_alpha   90.00
_cell.angle_beta   90.00
_cell.angle_gamma   90.00
#
_symmetry.space_group_name_H-M   'P 1'
#
loop_
_entity.id
_entity.type
_entity.pdbx_description
1 polymer ?
#
loop_
_entity_poly.entity_id
_entity_poly.type
_entity_poly.pdbx_seq_one_letter_code
_entity_poly.pdbx_strand_id
1 'polypeptide(L)'
;MYGYEVLGTQQMDLHLLRYSNKVLIKPLPEYIMDHAFWKEHLCTHRGLHESASGWVLSYVWLITSPLDHKLAHENSLLPGAITWTWWKNFVIDFLSNVDMDTLHQVNERYHYGDLRLSRINTIYRTRYFYSHFVRGYLYGYNRYVVFFERNFSWILILFVFLSLVLSAMQVGTALDELNNSKAFMKGSYGVVVLSMVFVAAVLGIVGLFFVGVFLFNMVAAIRHAARKEKERRKAKKEKERSQKDV
;
A
#
# COMPACT_ATOMS: atom_id res chain seq x y z
N MET A 1 8.94 18.67 -6.11
CA MET A 1 9.16 17.22 -5.88
C MET A 1 10.55 16.90 -5.30
N TYR A 2 11.15 17.75 -4.45
CA TYR A 2 12.46 17.39 -3.87
C TYR A 2 12.30 16.25 -2.86
N GLY A 3 12.97 15.13 -3.12
CA GLY A 3 13.04 13.96 -2.23
C GLY A 3 12.08 12.81 -2.53
N TYR A 4 11.22 12.91 -3.56
CA TYR A 4 10.35 11.79 -3.96
C TYR A 4 10.83 11.12 -5.25
N GLU A 5 10.95 9.79 -5.22
CA GLU A 5 11.18 8.92 -6.37
C GLU A 5 9.83 8.60 -7.04
N VAL A 6 9.73 8.87 -8.34
CA VAL A 6 8.53 8.52 -9.12
C VAL A 6 8.64 7.09 -9.60
N LEU A 7 7.57 6.32 -9.39
CA LEU A 7 7.44 4.96 -9.89
C LEU A 7 6.25 4.84 -10.82
N GLY A 8 6.50 4.36 -12.05
CA GLY A 8 5.46 4.03 -13.00
C GLY A 8 4.58 2.87 -12.50
N THR A 9 3.26 3.04 -12.57
CA THR A 9 2.29 1.95 -12.36
C THR A 9 1.35 1.84 -13.55
N GLN A 10 0.77 0.66 -13.80
CA GLN A 10 -0.31 0.51 -14.78
C GLN A 10 -1.70 0.45 -14.13
N GLN A 11 -1.77 0.34 -12.80
CA GLN A 11 -3.03 0.23 -12.08
C GLN A 11 -3.53 1.61 -11.64
N MET A 12 -4.79 1.93 -11.96
CA MET A 12 -5.40 3.24 -11.69
C MET A 12 -5.63 3.50 -10.20
N ASP A 13 -5.95 2.46 -9.44
CA ASP A 13 -6.13 2.46 -7.99
C ASP A 13 -4.85 2.84 -7.23
N LEU A 14 -3.68 2.69 -7.86
CA LEU A 14 -2.38 3.05 -7.30
C LEU A 14 -1.84 4.42 -7.76
N HIS A 15 -2.48 5.06 -8.73
CA HIS A 15 -2.09 6.39 -9.18
C HIS A 15 -2.13 7.37 -7.98
N LEU A 16 -1.18 8.31 -7.88
CA LEU A 16 -0.94 9.21 -6.73
C LEU A 16 -0.87 8.54 -5.34
N LEU A 17 -0.49 7.27 -5.26
CA LEU A 17 -0.28 6.59 -3.99
C LEU A 17 1.17 6.78 -3.52
N ARG A 18 1.35 7.34 -2.33
CA ARG A 18 2.67 7.58 -1.73
C ARG A 18 3.01 6.56 -0.67
N TYR A 19 4.23 6.04 -0.70
CA TYR A 19 4.81 5.23 0.37
C TYR A 19 6.29 5.58 0.59
N SER A 20 6.66 5.90 1.83
CA SER A 20 7.99 6.44 2.15
C SER A 20 8.30 7.65 1.25
N ASN A 21 9.44 7.63 0.55
CA ASN A 21 9.87 8.64 -0.41
C ASN A 21 9.50 8.28 -1.85
N LYS A 22 8.51 7.40 -2.07
CA LYS A 22 8.09 6.99 -3.42
C LYS A 22 6.66 7.39 -3.71
N VAL A 23 6.39 7.80 -4.93
CA VAL A 23 5.04 8.09 -5.44
C VAL A 23 4.76 7.24 -6.67
N LEU A 24 3.64 6.52 -6.66
CA LEU A 24 3.19 5.73 -7.80
C LEU A 24 2.36 6.62 -8.72
N ILE A 25 2.78 6.73 -9.97
CA ILE A 25 2.10 7.52 -11.00
C ILE A 25 1.87 6.62 -12.20
N LYS A 26 0.62 6.57 -12.65
CA LYS A 26 0.28 5.93 -13.92
C LYS A 26 0.58 6.88 -15.09
N PRO A 27 1.46 6.52 -16.04
CA PRO A 27 1.76 7.32 -17.23
C PRO A 27 0.50 7.66 -18.01
N LEU A 28 0.45 8.88 -18.53
CA LEU A 28 -0.66 9.39 -19.32
C LEU A 28 -0.55 8.83 -20.75
N PRO A 29 -1.53 8.06 -21.23
CA PRO A 29 -1.50 7.51 -22.58
C PRO A 29 -1.96 8.55 -23.61
N GLU A 30 -1.57 8.39 -24.87
CA GLU A 30 -1.91 9.34 -25.94
C GLU A 30 -3.42 9.49 -26.16
N TYR A 31 -4.18 8.41 -26.07
CA TYR A 31 -5.63 8.43 -26.33
C TYR A 31 -6.41 9.32 -25.35
N ILE A 32 -5.90 9.57 -24.13
CA ILE A 32 -6.59 10.43 -23.16
C ILE A 32 -6.47 11.92 -23.54
N MET A 33 -5.62 12.23 -24.50
CA MET A 33 -5.42 13.57 -25.03
C MET A 33 -6.10 13.78 -26.38
N ASP A 34 -6.77 12.76 -26.91
CA ASP A 34 -7.56 12.85 -28.12
C ASP A 34 -9.04 13.11 -27.80
N HIS A 35 -9.55 14.24 -28.28
CA HIS A 35 -10.95 14.62 -28.08
C HIS A 35 -11.94 13.64 -28.73
N ALA A 36 -11.59 13.02 -29.87
CA ALA A 36 -12.47 12.05 -30.51
C ALA A 36 -12.67 10.81 -29.61
N PHE A 37 -11.60 10.30 -29.03
CA PHE A 37 -11.64 9.21 -28.05
C PHE A 37 -12.55 9.54 -26.85
N TRP A 38 -12.47 10.77 -26.32
CA TRP A 38 -13.35 11.19 -25.21
C TRP A 38 -14.81 11.11 -25.60
N LYS A 39 -15.18 11.68 -26.75
CA LYS A 39 -16.55 11.71 -27.23
C LYS A 39 -17.11 10.30 -27.48
N GLU A 40 -16.30 9.41 -28.04
CA GLU A 40 -16.72 8.06 -28.42
C GLU A 40 -16.77 7.10 -27.22
N HIS A 41 -15.81 7.17 -26.30
CA HIS A 41 -15.60 6.12 -25.28
C HIS A 41 -15.75 6.57 -23.82
N LEU A 42 -15.55 7.86 -23.51
CA LEU A 42 -15.53 8.34 -22.12
C LEU A 42 -16.79 9.11 -21.75
N CYS A 43 -17.23 10.04 -22.62
CA CYS A 43 -18.41 10.88 -22.39
C CYS A 43 -19.72 10.09 -22.45
N THR A 44 -19.73 8.91 -23.08
CA THR A 44 -20.89 8.02 -23.15
C THR A 44 -21.29 7.44 -21.79
N HIS A 45 -20.33 7.35 -20.86
CA HIS A 45 -20.56 6.81 -19.52
C HIS A 45 -20.06 7.78 -18.46
N ARG A 46 -20.99 8.33 -17.66
CA ARG A 46 -20.69 9.31 -16.60
C ARG A 46 -19.52 8.91 -15.70
N GLY A 47 -19.49 7.66 -15.22
CA GLY A 47 -18.40 7.20 -14.32
C GLY A 47 -17.03 7.10 -15.01
N LEU A 48 -16.98 6.82 -16.32
CA LEU A 48 -15.73 6.82 -17.09
C LEU A 48 -15.25 8.25 -17.33
N HIS A 49 -16.16 9.15 -17.71
CA HIS A 49 -15.89 10.58 -17.83
C HIS A 49 -15.33 11.14 -16.51
N GLU A 50 -16.01 10.93 -15.39
CA GLU A 50 -15.57 11.41 -14.08
C GLU A 50 -14.19 10.88 -13.68
N SER A 51 -13.90 9.61 -13.99
CA SER A 51 -12.60 8.99 -13.71
C SER A 51 -11.49 9.52 -14.60
N ALA A 52 -11.78 9.71 -15.89
CA ALA A 52 -10.85 10.27 -16.87
C ALA A 52 -10.54 11.74 -16.55
N SER A 53 -11.56 12.55 -16.23
CA SER A 53 -11.40 13.94 -15.80
C SER A 53 -10.55 14.04 -14.55
N GLY A 54 -10.79 13.19 -13.54
CA GLY A 54 -9.94 13.14 -12.36
C GLY A 54 -8.49 12.75 -12.65
N TRP A 55 -8.28 11.81 -13.57
CA TRP A 55 -6.94 11.42 -13.98
C TRP A 55 -6.21 12.53 -14.74
N VAL A 56 -6.84 13.22 -15.67
CA VAL A 56 -6.21 14.37 -16.34
C VAL A 56 -5.95 15.50 -15.34
N LEU A 57 -6.91 15.80 -14.46
CA LEU A 57 -6.79 16.83 -13.43
C LEU A 57 -5.59 16.58 -12.51
N SER A 58 -5.31 15.32 -12.17
CA SER A 58 -4.13 14.97 -11.39
C SER A 58 -2.81 15.42 -12.05
N TYR A 59 -2.72 15.31 -13.38
CA TYR A 59 -1.56 15.76 -14.15
C TYR A 59 -1.52 17.28 -14.27
N VAL A 60 -2.66 17.95 -14.38
CA VAL A 60 -2.76 19.41 -14.34
C VAL A 60 -2.14 19.96 -13.04
N TRP A 61 -2.41 19.30 -11.91
CA TRP A 61 -1.82 19.69 -10.62
C TRP A 61 -0.34 19.32 -10.47
N LEU A 62 0.13 18.25 -11.11
CA LEU A 62 1.52 17.84 -11.06
C LEU A 62 2.42 18.69 -11.96
N ILE A 63 1.93 19.08 -13.13
CA ILE A 63 2.74 19.71 -14.20
C ILE A 63 2.35 21.19 -14.32
N THR A 64 2.93 22.00 -13.43
CA THR A 64 2.63 23.44 -13.32
C THR A 64 3.72 24.33 -13.90
N SER A 65 4.93 23.79 -14.09
CA SER A 65 6.08 24.53 -14.60
C SER A 65 6.79 23.78 -15.76
N PRO A 66 7.61 24.50 -16.56
CA PRO A 66 8.44 23.86 -17.58
C PRO A 66 9.41 22.81 -17.03
N LEU A 67 9.85 22.98 -15.77
CA LEU A 67 10.70 22.02 -15.09
C LEU A 67 9.92 20.72 -14.79
N ASP A 68 8.68 20.84 -14.30
CA ASP A 68 7.82 19.67 -14.04
C ASP A 68 7.53 18.91 -15.34
N HIS A 69 7.29 19.64 -16.43
CA HIS A 69 7.11 19.04 -17.76
C HIS A 69 8.35 18.25 -18.20
N LYS A 70 9.54 18.84 -18.02
CA LYS A 70 10.81 18.13 -18.31
C LYS A 70 10.95 16.87 -17.44
N LEU A 71 10.69 16.98 -16.13
CA LEU A 71 10.74 15.83 -15.22
C LEU A 71 9.71 14.75 -15.60
N ALA A 72 8.52 15.14 -16.06
CA ALA A 72 7.50 14.21 -16.51
C ALA A 72 7.96 13.41 -17.75
N HIS A 73 8.64 14.05 -18.70
CA HIS A 73 9.28 13.37 -19.83
C HIS A 73 10.43 12.47 -19.40
N GLU A 74 11.32 12.96 -18.52
CA GLU A 74 12.45 12.17 -17.98
C GLU A 74 11.97 10.90 -17.26
N ASN A 75 10.79 10.94 -16.63
CA ASN A 75 10.16 9.79 -15.96
C ASN A 75 9.19 9.01 -16.87
N SER A 76 9.13 9.29 -18.17
CA SER A 76 8.24 8.64 -19.14
C SER A 76 6.75 8.68 -18.73
N LEU A 77 6.33 9.76 -18.08
CA LEU A 77 4.95 9.96 -17.62
C LEU A 77 4.04 10.58 -18.69
N LEU A 78 4.63 11.27 -19.66
CA LEU A 78 3.96 11.91 -20.78
C LEU A 78 4.45 11.29 -22.11
N PRO A 79 3.60 11.23 -23.14
CA PRO A 79 4.01 10.95 -24.52
C PRO A 79 5.03 11.96 -25.02
N GLY A 80 6.07 11.48 -25.71
CA GLY A 80 7.20 12.31 -26.14
C GLY A 80 6.84 13.43 -27.13
N ALA A 81 5.70 13.34 -27.80
CA ALA A 81 5.21 14.36 -28.73
C ALA A 81 4.72 15.65 -28.04
N ILE A 82 4.51 15.61 -26.72
CA ILE A 82 3.91 16.72 -25.99
C ILE A 82 4.96 17.78 -25.67
N THR A 83 4.76 18.97 -26.25
CA THR A 83 5.55 20.16 -25.92
C THR A 83 4.91 20.95 -24.79
N TRP A 84 5.70 21.78 -24.11
CA TRP A 84 5.19 22.65 -23.05
C TRP A 84 4.08 23.59 -23.54
N THR A 85 4.23 24.14 -24.75
CA THR A 85 3.21 25.02 -25.36
C THR A 85 1.92 24.25 -25.62
N TRP A 86 2.02 23.04 -26.15
CA TRP A 86 0.87 22.17 -26.36
C TRP A 86 0.17 21.85 -25.03
N TRP A 87 0.94 21.48 -24.00
CA TRP A 87 0.41 21.17 -22.67
C TRP A 87 -0.39 22.33 -22.09
N LYS A 88 0.14 23.55 -22.14
CA LYS A 88 -0.59 24.74 -21.65
C LYS A 88 -1.92 24.95 -22.38
N ASN A 89 -1.95 24.83 -23.70
CA ASN A 89 -3.18 25.01 -24.48
C ASN A 89 -4.21 23.94 -24.13
N PHE A 90 -3.76 22.69 -24.00
CA PHE A 90 -4.61 21.58 -23.55
C PHE A 90 -5.17 21.81 -22.15
N VAL A 91 -4.36 22.28 -21.19
CA VAL A 91 -4.81 22.57 -19.82
C VAL A 91 -5.85 23.69 -19.80
N ILE A 92 -5.65 24.76 -20.59
CA ILE A 92 -6.62 25.86 -20.69
C ILE A 92 -7.97 25.34 -21.20
N ASP A 93 -7.96 24.54 -22.27
CA ASP A 93 -9.17 23.95 -22.84
C ASP A 93 -9.85 23.00 -21.85
N PHE A 94 -9.09 22.11 -21.21
CA PHE A 94 -9.60 21.17 -20.22
C PHE A 94 -10.24 21.88 -19.01
N LEU A 95 -9.57 22.88 -18.44
CA LEU A 95 -10.07 23.63 -17.28
C LEU A 95 -11.27 24.51 -17.62
N SER A 96 -11.49 24.87 -18.88
CA SER A 96 -12.71 25.57 -19.30
C SER A 96 -13.96 24.69 -19.22
N ASN A 97 -13.79 23.37 -19.25
CA ASN A 97 -14.86 22.38 -19.20
C ASN A 97 -15.05 21.76 -17.81
N VAL A 98 -14.07 21.88 -16.92
CA VAL A 98 -14.10 21.31 -15.55
C VAL A 98 -14.23 22.40 -14.51
N ASP A 99 -15.31 22.34 -13.72
CA ASP A 99 -15.51 23.22 -12.57
C ASP A 99 -14.56 22.85 -11.43
N MET A 100 -13.57 23.71 -11.20
CA MET A 100 -12.52 23.56 -10.20
C MET A 100 -12.97 23.82 -8.76
N ASP A 101 -14.07 24.56 -8.56
CA ASP A 101 -14.55 24.91 -7.23
C ASP A 101 -15.39 23.77 -6.64
N THR A 102 -16.19 23.11 -7.48
CA THR A 102 -17.10 22.05 -7.02
C THR A 102 -16.59 20.63 -7.33
N LEU A 103 -15.79 20.45 -8.38
CA LEU A 103 -15.28 19.16 -8.85
C LEU A 103 -16.38 18.08 -9.03
N HIS A 104 -17.64 18.48 -9.26
CA HIS A 104 -18.78 17.56 -9.38
C HIS A 104 -18.70 16.64 -10.61
N GLN A 105 -17.89 17.04 -11.60
CA GLN A 105 -17.62 16.27 -12.81
C GLN A 105 -16.42 15.33 -12.68
N VAL A 106 -15.79 15.29 -11.50
CA VAL A 106 -14.57 14.54 -11.21
C VAL A 106 -14.87 13.49 -10.18
N ASN A 107 -14.36 12.28 -10.41
CA ASN A 107 -14.50 11.18 -9.47
C ASN A 107 -13.92 11.56 -8.10
N GLU A 108 -14.68 11.32 -7.03
CA GLU A 108 -14.35 11.68 -5.63
C GLU A 108 -12.96 11.21 -5.20
N ARG A 109 -12.46 10.09 -5.76
CA ARG A 109 -11.10 9.59 -5.50
C ARG A 109 -10.04 10.65 -5.79
N TYR A 110 -10.24 11.54 -6.74
CA TYR A 110 -9.26 12.55 -7.15
C TYR A 110 -9.33 13.84 -6.34
N HIS A 111 -10.38 14.06 -5.54
CA HIS A 111 -10.51 15.24 -4.68
C HIS A 111 -9.42 15.30 -3.60
N TYR A 112 -8.89 14.14 -3.20
CA TYR A 112 -7.89 14.03 -2.14
C TYR A 112 -6.43 14.13 -2.62
N GLY A 113 -6.18 14.20 -3.93
CA GLY A 113 -4.82 14.26 -4.48
C GLY A 113 -3.97 13.03 -4.12
N ASP A 114 -2.83 13.26 -3.46
CA ASP A 114 -1.84 12.25 -3.10
C ASP A 114 -2.14 11.54 -1.77
N LEU A 115 -2.47 10.25 -1.87
CA LEU A 115 -2.86 9.47 -0.71
C LEU A 115 -1.66 8.76 -0.08
N ARG A 116 -1.53 8.84 1.24
CA ARG A 116 -0.49 8.11 1.99
C ARG A 116 -0.93 6.65 2.19
N LEU A 117 -0.15 5.71 1.68
CA LEU A 117 -0.41 4.27 1.81
C LEU A 117 -0.54 3.84 3.27
N SER A 118 0.25 4.40 4.19
CA SER A 118 0.14 4.07 5.62
C SER A 118 -1.26 4.39 6.18
N ARG A 119 -1.82 5.55 5.82
CA ARG A 119 -3.16 5.98 6.27
C ARG A 119 -4.26 5.14 5.64
N ILE A 120 -4.17 4.86 4.34
CA ILE A 120 -5.15 4.01 3.65
C ILE A 120 -5.10 2.59 4.22
N ASN A 121 -3.90 2.04 4.46
CA ASN A 121 -3.76 0.72 5.07
C ASN A 121 -4.39 0.69 6.46
N THR A 122 -4.23 1.72 7.29
CA THR A 122 -4.92 1.80 8.58
C THR A 122 -6.43 1.80 8.42
N ILE A 123 -6.99 2.63 7.53
CA ILE A 123 -8.44 2.67 7.25
C ILE A 123 -8.96 1.33 6.77
N TYR A 124 -8.24 0.67 5.85
CA TYR A 124 -8.65 -0.64 5.35
C TYR A 124 -8.59 -1.71 6.42
N ARG A 125 -7.60 -1.66 7.31
CA ARG A 125 -7.48 -2.61 8.42
C ARG A 125 -8.56 -2.43 9.48
N THR A 126 -8.97 -1.19 9.75
CA THR A 126 -10.02 -0.91 10.75
C THR A 126 -11.42 -1.11 10.18
N ARG A 127 -11.70 -0.57 8.98
CA ARG A 127 -13.01 -0.65 8.34
C ARG A 127 -13.31 -2.01 7.72
N TYR A 128 -12.30 -2.66 7.14
CA TYR A 128 -12.42 -3.98 6.49
C TYR A 128 -11.60 -5.03 7.24
N PHE A 129 -11.71 -5.03 8.57
CA PHE A 129 -10.98 -5.93 9.46
C PHE A 129 -11.04 -7.39 9.00
N TYR A 130 -12.22 -7.91 8.67
CA TYR A 130 -12.38 -9.32 8.31
C TYR A 130 -11.72 -9.75 7.00
N SER A 131 -11.44 -8.83 6.06
CA SER A 131 -10.89 -9.16 4.74
C SER A 131 -9.50 -8.55 4.48
N HIS A 132 -9.21 -7.38 5.05
CA HIS A 132 -7.98 -6.61 4.79
C HIS A 132 -7.12 -6.35 6.04
N PHE A 133 -7.38 -6.96 7.20
CA PHE A 133 -6.55 -6.74 8.40
C PHE A 133 -5.04 -7.00 8.18
N VAL A 134 -4.70 -8.07 7.46
CA VAL A 134 -3.28 -8.39 7.20
C VAL A 134 -2.72 -7.55 6.05
N ARG A 135 -3.43 -7.53 4.91
CA ARG A 135 -2.93 -6.96 3.66
C ARG A 135 -3.06 -5.45 3.53
N GLY A 136 -4.04 -4.83 4.20
CA GLY A 136 -4.41 -3.44 3.94
C GLY A 136 -4.93 -3.25 2.50
N TYR A 137 -4.76 -2.05 1.98
CA TYR A 137 -5.14 -1.66 0.61
C TYR A 137 -4.14 -2.14 -0.42
N LEU A 138 -2.89 -1.68 -0.30
CA LEU A 138 -1.76 -2.22 -1.06
C LEU A 138 -0.79 -2.83 -0.06
N TYR A 139 -0.54 -4.14 -0.24
CA TYR A 139 0.46 -4.83 0.55
C TYR A 139 1.83 -4.45 0.00
N GLY A 140 2.46 -3.43 0.59
CA GLY A 140 3.83 -2.98 0.25
C GLY A 140 4.92 -4.03 0.54
N TYR A 141 4.54 -5.22 0.97
CA TYR A 141 5.39 -6.28 1.45
C TYR A 141 5.23 -7.53 0.58
N ASN A 142 5.81 -7.53 -0.63
CA ASN A 142 5.96 -8.81 -1.35
C ASN A 142 6.93 -9.78 -0.64
N ARG A 143 7.49 -9.40 0.52
CA ARG A 143 8.44 -10.19 1.30
C ARG A 143 8.12 -10.09 2.80
N TYR A 144 7.93 -11.24 3.44
CA TYR A 144 7.80 -11.36 4.90
C TYR A 144 8.99 -10.73 5.67
N VAL A 145 10.17 -10.70 5.06
CA VAL A 145 11.42 -10.15 5.61
C VAL A 145 11.24 -8.71 6.11
N VAL A 146 10.68 -7.80 5.31
CA VAL A 146 10.59 -6.38 5.68
C VAL A 146 9.53 -6.14 6.78
N PHE A 147 8.54 -7.04 6.90
CA PHE A 147 7.61 -7.02 8.04
C PHE A 147 8.34 -7.43 9.33
N PHE A 148 9.16 -8.48 9.28
CA PHE A 148 9.95 -8.89 10.43
C PHE A 148 10.99 -7.86 10.82
N GLU A 149 11.78 -7.33 9.87
CA GLU A 149 12.81 -6.31 10.16
C GLU A 149 12.25 -5.11 10.94
N ARG A 150 11.06 -4.60 10.58
CA ARG A 150 10.51 -3.40 11.23
C ARG A 150 9.85 -3.66 12.58
N ASN A 151 9.29 -4.85 12.79
CA ASN A 151 8.64 -5.21 14.05
C ASN A 151 9.60 -5.87 15.05
N PHE A 152 10.63 -6.56 14.56
CA PHE A 152 11.62 -7.25 15.38
C PHE A 152 12.46 -6.28 16.20
N SER A 153 12.73 -5.06 15.70
CA SER A 153 13.48 -4.04 16.44
C SER A 153 12.85 -3.70 17.80
N TRP A 154 11.52 -3.55 17.88
CA TRP A 154 10.84 -3.28 19.15
C TRP A 154 10.87 -4.47 20.11
N ILE A 155 10.71 -5.69 19.58
CA ILE A 155 10.81 -6.93 20.37
C ILE A 155 12.22 -7.08 20.92
N LEU A 156 13.24 -6.78 20.12
CA LEU A 156 14.65 -6.84 20.50
C LEU A 156 14.98 -5.81 21.60
N ILE A 157 14.51 -4.56 21.47
CA ILE A 157 14.67 -3.55 22.52
C ILE A 157 14.07 -4.03 23.85
N LEU A 158 12.86 -4.58 23.82
CA LEU A 158 12.19 -5.11 25.01
C LEU A 158 12.98 -6.28 25.62
N PHE A 159 13.49 -7.19 24.79
CA PHE A 159 14.30 -8.31 25.24
C PHE A 159 15.62 -7.86 25.89
N VAL A 160 16.31 -6.88 25.29
CA VAL A 160 17.53 -6.29 25.85
C VAL A 160 17.23 -5.63 27.19
N PHE A 161 16.14 -4.86 27.29
CA PHE A 161 15.74 -4.23 28.55
C PHE A 161 15.44 -5.27 29.64
N LEU A 162 14.64 -6.29 29.34
CA LEU A 162 14.35 -7.37 30.29
C LEU A 162 15.61 -8.13 30.70
N SER A 163 16.51 -8.43 29.76
CA SER A 163 17.80 -9.06 30.05
C SER A 163 18.64 -8.20 30.97
N LEU A 164 18.67 -6.87 30.78
CA LEU A 164 19.42 -5.96 31.63
C LEU A 164 18.86 -5.94 33.06
N VAL A 165 17.54 -5.88 33.21
CA VAL A 165 16.87 -5.93 34.52
C VAL A 165 17.16 -7.25 35.23
N LEU A 166 17.05 -8.37 34.52
CA LEU A 166 17.35 -9.69 35.08
C LEU A 166 18.82 -9.83 35.49
N SER A 167 19.76 -9.31 34.70
CA SER A 167 21.17 -9.27 35.06
C SER A 167 21.44 -8.41 36.29
N ALA A 168 20.80 -7.25 36.41
CA ALA A 168 20.92 -6.39 37.60
C ALA A 168 20.36 -7.09 38.85
N MET A 169 19.25 -7.83 38.71
CA MET A 169 18.70 -8.67 39.77
C MET A 169 19.67 -9.77 40.20
N GLN A 170 20.34 -10.43 39.24
CA GLN A 170 21.33 -11.45 39.52
C GLN A 170 22.49 -10.89 40.37
N VAL A 171 22.95 -9.68 40.08
CA VAL A 171 23.95 -8.99 40.92
C VAL A 171 23.39 -8.67 42.31
N GLY A 172 22.14 -8.21 42.41
CA GLY A 172 21.48 -7.94 43.68
C GLY A 172 21.39 -9.18 44.59
N THR A 173 21.16 -10.37 44.01
CA THR A 173 21.15 -11.63 44.79
C THR A 173 22.52 -12.06 45.32
N ALA A 174 23.61 -11.49 44.80
CA ALA A 174 24.96 -11.76 45.29
C ALA A 174 25.37 -10.87 46.49
N LEU A 175 24.59 -9.84 46.82
CA LEU A 175 24.83 -8.96 47.97
C LEU A 175 24.15 -9.53 49.21
N ASP A 176 24.92 -9.75 50.29
CA ASP A 176 24.41 -10.36 51.52
C ASP A 176 23.23 -9.57 52.15
N GLU A 177 23.25 -8.24 52.06
CA GLU A 177 22.16 -7.39 52.56
C GLU A 177 20.82 -7.64 51.86
N LEU A 178 20.85 -7.85 50.55
CA LEU A 178 19.64 -8.08 49.75
C LEU A 178 19.25 -9.56 49.71
N ASN A 179 20.22 -10.47 49.65
CA ASN A 179 19.98 -11.91 49.62
C ASN A 179 19.31 -12.42 50.90
N ASN A 180 19.67 -11.85 52.06
CA ASN A 180 19.05 -12.19 53.34
C ASN A 180 17.64 -11.58 53.52
N SER A 181 17.24 -10.63 52.66
CA SER A 181 15.91 -10.03 52.68
C SER A 181 14.89 -10.93 51.99
N LYS A 182 14.00 -11.56 52.77
CA LYS A 182 12.89 -12.38 52.25
C LYS A 182 11.97 -11.61 51.29
N ALA A 183 11.82 -10.30 51.49
CA ALA A 183 11.01 -9.45 50.62
C ALA A 183 11.65 -9.30 49.22
N PHE A 184 12.97 -9.08 49.18
CA PHE A 184 13.73 -8.97 47.94
C PHE A 184 13.73 -10.29 47.16
N MET A 185 13.93 -11.42 47.83
CA MET A 185 13.94 -12.74 47.17
C MET A 185 12.57 -13.12 46.59
N LYS A 186 11.47 -12.83 47.30
CA LYS A 186 10.11 -13.02 46.76
C LYS A 186 9.83 -12.10 45.57
N GLY A 187 10.23 -10.84 45.65
CA GLY A 187 10.10 -9.89 44.54
C GLY A 187 10.88 -10.33 43.31
N SER A 188 12.13 -10.75 43.50
CA SER A 188 13.01 -11.22 42.43
C SER A 188 12.48 -12.49 41.76
N TYR A 189 12.02 -13.47 42.54
CA TYR A 189 11.36 -14.66 42.01
C TYR A 189 10.13 -14.30 41.15
N GLY A 190 9.28 -13.38 41.63
CA GLY A 190 8.11 -12.92 40.90
C GLY A 190 8.47 -12.27 39.56
N VAL A 191 9.47 -11.38 39.55
CA VAL A 191 9.93 -10.71 38.32
C VAL A 191 10.54 -11.70 37.33
N VAL A 192 11.33 -12.67 37.78
CA VAL A 192 11.92 -13.71 36.93
C VAL A 192 10.83 -14.56 36.27
N VAL A 193 9.90 -15.11 37.05
CA VAL A 193 8.80 -15.94 36.53
C VAL A 193 7.91 -15.13 35.59
N LEU A 194 7.55 -13.91 35.96
CA LEU A 194 6.73 -13.03 35.12
C LEU A 194 7.42 -12.71 33.80
N SER A 195 8.72 -12.41 33.82
CA SER A 195 9.51 -12.13 32.61
C SER A 195 9.57 -13.35 31.69
N MET A 196 9.79 -14.55 32.24
CA MET A 196 9.79 -15.79 31.46
C MET A 196 8.44 -16.07 30.81
N VAL A 197 7.36 -15.98 31.59
CA VAL A 197 5.98 -16.17 31.09
C VAL A 197 5.65 -15.13 30.03
N PHE A 198 6.03 -13.88 30.24
CA PHE A 198 5.80 -12.80 29.29
C PHE A 198 6.53 -13.04 27.96
N VAL A 199 7.82 -13.41 27.98
CA VAL A 199 8.58 -13.72 26.76
C VAL A 199 7.95 -14.91 26.02
N ALA A 200 7.61 -15.98 26.74
CA ALA A 200 6.96 -17.16 26.16
C ALA A 200 5.60 -16.80 25.54
N ALA A 201 4.80 -15.98 26.21
CA ALA A 201 3.50 -15.53 25.72
C ALA A 201 3.63 -14.67 24.45
N VAL A 202 4.56 -13.71 24.42
CA VAL A 202 4.79 -12.86 23.25
C VAL A 202 5.24 -13.70 22.05
N LEU A 203 6.20 -14.61 22.23
CA LEU A 203 6.66 -15.51 21.18
C LEU A 203 5.54 -16.44 20.69
N GLY A 204 4.74 -16.97 21.61
CA GLY A 204 3.58 -17.81 21.29
C GLY A 204 2.53 -17.06 20.47
N ILE A 205 2.14 -15.85 20.88
CA ILE A 205 1.17 -15.01 20.16
C ILE A 205 1.67 -14.67 18.77
N VAL A 206 2.93 -14.23 18.65
CA VAL A 206 3.53 -13.87 17.35
C VAL A 206 3.62 -15.10 16.44
N GLY A 207 4.02 -16.26 16.98
CA GLY A 207 4.09 -17.52 16.25
C GLY A 207 2.72 -17.99 15.75
N LEU A 208 1.71 -17.99 16.63
CA LEU A 208 0.33 -18.33 16.27
C LEU A 208 -0.22 -17.40 15.20
N PHE A 209 0.01 -16.09 15.34
CA PHE A 209 -0.38 -15.10 14.34
C PHE A 209 0.28 -15.38 12.99
N PHE A 210 1.59 -15.63 12.98
CA PHE A 210 2.33 -15.92 11.76
C PHE A 210 1.83 -17.20 11.07
N VAL A 211 1.63 -18.29 11.82
CA VAL A 211 1.09 -19.55 11.29
C VAL A 211 -0.32 -19.35 10.74
N GLY A 212 -1.20 -18.64 11.47
CA GLY A 212 -2.55 -18.34 11.01
C GLY A 212 -2.57 -17.56 9.70
N VAL A 213 -1.76 -16.51 9.60
CA VAL A 213 -1.61 -15.71 8.38
C VAL A 213 -1.02 -16.52 7.23
N PHE A 214 -0.03 -17.37 7.50
CA PHE A 214 0.59 -18.24 6.51
C PHE A 214 -0.42 -19.23 5.95
N LEU A 215 -1.14 -19.96 6.81
CA LEU A 215 -2.16 -20.93 6.41
C LEU A 215 -3.29 -20.24 5.62
N PHE A 216 -3.76 -19.08 6.07
CA PHE A 216 -4.78 -18.32 5.36
C PHE A 216 -4.31 -17.93 3.94
N ASN A 217 -3.11 -17.36 3.82
CA ASN A 217 -2.56 -16.96 2.51
C ASN A 217 -2.33 -18.17 1.59
N MET A 218 -1.84 -19.30 2.14
CA MET A 218 -1.65 -20.53 1.41
C MET A 218 -2.97 -21.07 0.86
N VAL A 219 -3.99 -21.15 1.72
CA VAL A 219 -5.33 -21.59 1.31
C VAL A 219 -5.94 -20.64 0.27
N ALA A 220 -5.81 -19.33 0.45
CA ALA A 220 -6.27 -18.34 -0.52
C ALA A 220 -5.55 -18.48 -1.87
N ALA A 221 -4.23 -18.72 -1.86
CA ALA A 221 -3.44 -18.93 -3.06
C ALA A 221 -3.84 -20.21 -3.80
N ILE A 222 -4.01 -21.33 -3.09
CA ILE A 222 -4.46 -22.62 -3.65
C ILE A 222 -5.85 -22.47 -4.27
N ARG A 223 -6.81 -21.88 -3.55
CA ARG A 223 -8.18 -21.65 -4.07
C ARG A 223 -8.16 -20.77 -5.32
N HIS A 224 -7.36 -19.71 -5.31
CA HIS A 224 -7.23 -18.80 -6.44
C HIS A 224 -6.60 -19.49 -7.66
N ALA A 225 -5.56 -20.30 -7.46
CA ALA A 225 -4.95 -21.10 -8.53
C ALA A 225 -5.95 -22.10 -9.12
N ALA A 226 -6.66 -22.85 -8.28
CA ALA A 226 -7.68 -23.81 -8.71
C ALA A 226 -8.84 -23.13 -9.46
N ARG A 227 -9.27 -21.94 -9.01
CA ARG A 227 -10.30 -21.15 -9.68
C ARG A 227 -9.84 -20.68 -11.07
N LYS A 228 -8.65 -20.10 -11.17
CA LYS A 228 -8.08 -19.68 -12.47
C LYS A 228 -7.91 -20.86 -13.43
N GLU A 229 -7.53 -22.03 -12.94
CA GLU A 229 -7.43 -23.21 -13.79
C GLU A 229 -8.80 -23.66 -14.31
N LYS A 230 -9.83 -23.67 -13.45
CA LYS A 230 -11.22 -23.94 -13.87
C LYS A 230 -11.71 -22.95 -14.91
N GLU A 231 -11.46 -21.66 -14.72
CA GLU A 231 -11.84 -20.60 -15.67
C GLU A 231 -11.13 -20.79 -17.03
N ARG A 232 -9.82 -21.10 -17.03
CA ARG A 232 -9.06 -21.43 -18.25
C ARG A 232 -9.60 -22.66 -18.97
N ARG A 233 -9.94 -23.72 -18.23
CA ARG A 233 -10.53 -24.95 -18.80
C ARG A 233 -11.91 -24.67 -19.42
N LYS A 234 -12.74 -23.84 -18.80
CA LYS A 234 -14.03 -23.41 -19.37
C LYS A 234 -13.84 -22.61 -20.65
N ALA A 235 -12.98 -21.59 -20.63
CA ALA A 235 -12.69 -20.78 -21.81
C ALA A 235 -12.10 -21.60 -22.97
N LYS A 236 -11.29 -22.63 -22.67
CA LYS A 236 -10.79 -23.57 -23.70
C LYS A 236 -11.93 -24.36 -24.34
N LYS A 237 -12.83 -24.92 -23.55
CA LYS A 237 -14.00 -25.68 -24.04
C LYS A 237 -14.95 -24.82 -24.87
N GLU A 238 -15.17 -23.57 -24.45
CA GLU A 238 -16.01 -22.62 -25.21
C GLU A 238 -15.39 -22.31 -26.58
N LYS A 239 -14.07 -22.07 -26.65
CA LYS A 239 -13.37 -21.85 -27.93
C LYS A 239 -13.38 -23.08 -28.84
N GLU A 240 -13.17 -24.27 -28.28
CA GLU A 240 -13.23 -25.54 -29.02
C GLU A 240 -14.63 -25.82 -29.56
N ARG A 241 -15.69 -25.37 -28.85
CA ARG A 241 -17.08 -25.48 -29.31
C ARG A 241 -17.38 -24.49 -30.43
N SER A 242 -17.02 -23.22 -30.27
CA SER A 242 -17.24 -22.19 -31.30
C SER A 242 -16.48 -22.46 -32.61
N GLN A 243 -15.37 -23.21 -32.57
CA GLN A 243 -14.64 -23.62 -33.77
C GLN A 243 -15.25 -24.83 -34.49
N LYS A 244 -16.12 -25.60 -33.82
CA LYS A 244 -16.83 -26.73 -34.44
C LYS A 244 -18.17 -26.33 -35.05
N ASP A 245 -18.71 -25.19 -34.64
CA ASP A 245 -19.99 -24.63 -35.10
C ASP A 245 -19.80 -23.66 -36.30
N VAL A 246 -18.57 -23.55 -36.85
CA VAL A 246 -18.18 -22.81 -38.07
C VAL A 246 -17.71 -23.80 -39.13
#